data_AF-J0LEZ4-F1
#
_entry.id   AF-J0LEZ4-F1
#
_cell.length_a   1.000
_cell.length_b   1.000
_cell.length_c   1.000
_cell.angle_alpha   90.00
_cell.angle_beta   90.00
_cell.angle_gamma   90.00
#
_symmetry.space_group_name_H-M   'P 1'
#
loop_
_entity.id
_entity.type
_entity.pdbx_description
1 polymer ?
#
loop_
_entity_poly.entity_id
_entity_poly.type
_entity_poly.pdbx_seq_one_letter_code
_entity_poly.pdbx_strand_id
1 'polypeptide(L)'
;MASLLPDDTIDQYEWIGYLGTKLWATLQMDTQYHVIPGRQPPAYARGIETPDALKDPYRALRFYLQFRSGNRGCDGPGCGKTVHDKTTPGGFPRCSTCRAAQYCSRVCQDADWRRGAVPHKAVCRILRDLFAFVSPADIFNPAKFQAACAEHAFPLAHVDKLISWATEGKCAPNYASGVEQPLDVHWFVMEEAVALDRPPPEPTSRRQAR
;
A
#
# COMPACT_ATOMS: atom_id res chain seq x y z
N MET A 1 -8.51 -10.87 29.05
CA MET A 1 -7.26 -11.50 28.58
C MET A 1 -6.42 -10.40 27.95
N ALA A 2 -5.40 -9.93 28.67
CA ALA A 2 -4.54 -8.84 28.22
C ALA A 2 -3.58 -9.36 27.14
N SER A 3 -3.43 -8.62 26.04
CA SER A 3 -2.47 -8.93 24.99
C SER A 3 -1.06 -8.85 25.58
N LEU A 4 -0.32 -9.97 25.55
CA LEU A 4 1.01 -10.12 26.16
C LEU A 4 2.16 -9.66 25.24
N LEU A 5 1.85 -8.91 24.18
CA LEU A 5 2.83 -8.47 23.22
C LEU A 5 3.01 -6.95 23.30
N PRO A 6 4.25 -6.45 23.47
CA PRO A 6 4.55 -5.03 23.36
C PRO A 6 4.03 -4.48 22.03
N ASP A 7 3.46 -3.27 22.03
CA ASP A 7 2.86 -2.61 20.85
C ASP A 7 3.83 -2.55 19.64
N ASP A 8 5.14 -2.61 19.92
CA ASP A 8 6.24 -2.58 18.96
C ASP A 8 6.51 -3.93 18.24
N THR A 9 5.94 -5.03 18.73
CA THR A 9 6.14 -6.38 18.15
C THR A 9 5.24 -6.69 16.97
N ILE A 10 4.25 -5.83 16.69
CA ILE A 10 3.37 -5.97 15.52
C ILE A 10 4.14 -5.62 14.24
N ASP A 11 5.05 -4.63 14.28
CA ASP A 11 5.86 -4.22 13.12
C ASP A 11 6.82 -5.34 12.65
N GLN A 12 7.33 -6.19 13.55
CA GLN A 12 8.34 -7.21 13.18
C GLN A 12 7.81 -8.33 12.27
N TYR A 13 6.48 -8.51 12.20
CA TYR A 13 5.83 -9.55 11.40
C TYR A 13 4.93 -8.99 10.29
N GLU A 14 4.99 -7.68 10.04
CA GLU A 14 4.24 -7.04 8.93
C GLU A 14 4.60 -7.68 7.58
N TRP A 15 5.88 -8.05 7.40
CA TRP A 15 6.35 -8.79 6.23
C TRP A 15 5.73 -10.19 6.12
N ILE A 16 5.40 -10.87 7.22
CA ILE A 16 4.68 -12.17 7.20
C ILE A 16 3.24 -11.97 6.74
N GLY A 17 2.59 -10.87 7.15
CA GLY A 17 1.27 -10.50 6.65
C GLY A 17 1.30 -10.21 5.14
N TYR A 18 2.34 -9.51 4.67
CA TYR A 18 2.57 -9.29 3.24
C TYR A 18 2.86 -10.61 2.49
N LEU A 19 3.72 -11.48 3.03
CA LEU A 19 4.01 -12.78 2.44
C LEU A 19 2.79 -13.70 2.43
N GLY A 20 1.98 -13.68 3.48
CA GLY A 20 0.70 -14.37 3.56
C GLY A 20 -0.30 -13.83 2.53
N THR A 21 -0.35 -12.51 2.36
CA THR A 21 -1.13 -11.83 1.30
C THR A 21 -0.73 -12.29 -0.08
N LYS A 22 0.58 -12.26 -0.37
CA LYS A 22 1.15 -12.68 -1.64
C LYS A 22 0.91 -14.16 -1.89
N LEU A 23 1.25 -15.03 -0.93
CA LEU A 23 1.09 -16.47 -1.04
C LEU A 23 -0.37 -16.82 -1.28
N TRP A 24 -1.31 -16.21 -0.55
CA TRP A 24 -2.73 -16.43 -0.77
C TRP A 24 -3.20 -15.93 -2.12
N ALA A 25 -2.79 -14.74 -2.56
CA ALA A 25 -3.14 -14.23 -3.89
C ALA A 25 -2.60 -15.16 -5.00
N THR A 26 -1.36 -15.62 -4.89
CA THR A 26 -0.77 -16.59 -5.82
C THR A 26 -1.52 -17.92 -5.82
N LEU A 27 -1.90 -18.44 -4.65
CA LEU A 27 -2.71 -19.66 -4.52
C LEU A 27 -4.12 -19.48 -5.10
N GLN A 28 -4.71 -18.28 -5.00
CA GLN A 28 -6.02 -17.98 -5.58
C GLN A 28 -5.98 -17.85 -7.11
N MET A 29 -4.83 -17.50 -7.70
CA MET A 29 -4.68 -17.50 -9.16
C MET A 29 -4.45 -18.90 -9.74
N ASP A 30 -4.12 -19.88 -8.90
CA ASP A 30 -4.08 -21.28 -9.30
C ASP A 30 -5.51 -21.82 -9.46
N THR A 31 -5.90 -22.09 -10.71
CA THR A 31 -7.19 -22.69 -11.06
C THR A 31 -7.52 -23.97 -10.29
N GLN A 32 -6.52 -24.68 -9.75
CA GLN A 32 -6.72 -25.88 -8.92
C GLN A 32 -7.27 -25.56 -7.52
N TYR A 33 -7.06 -24.35 -7.00
CA TYR A 33 -7.52 -23.92 -5.67
C TYR A 33 -8.97 -23.44 -5.67
N HIS A 34 -9.55 -23.09 -6.83
CA HIS A 34 -10.94 -22.67 -6.97
C HIS A 34 -11.98 -23.79 -6.77
N VAL A 35 -11.59 -25.02 -6.42
CA VAL A 35 -12.44 -26.20 -6.57
C VAL A 35 -13.00 -26.79 -5.25
N ILE A 36 -12.81 -26.17 -4.09
CA ILE A 36 -13.47 -26.65 -2.84
C ILE A 36 -14.45 -25.62 -2.28
N PRO A 37 -15.73 -25.69 -2.66
CA PRO A 37 -16.80 -24.91 -2.04
C PRO A 37 -16.79 -25.06 -0.51
N GLY A 38 -16.82 -23.94 0.21
CA GLY A 38 -16.92 -23.93 1.68
C GLY A 38 -15.59 -24.01 2.45
N ARG A 39 -14.44 -24.15 1.77
CA ARG A 39 -13.14 -24.10 2.46
C ARG A 39 -12.80 -22.66 2.83
N GLN A 40 -12.87 -22.34 4.12
CA GLN A 40 -12.42 -21.04 4.61
C GLN A 40 -10.90 -20.87 4.40
N PRO A 41 -10.43 -19.64 4.12
CA PRO A 41 -9.00 -19.35 4.11
C PRO A 41 -8.37 -19.73 5.47
N PRO A 42 -7.11 -20.18 5.47
CA PRO A 42 -6.33 -20.36 6.70
C PRO A 42 -6.41 -19.11 7.58
N ALA A 43 -6.30 -19.25 8.90
CA ALA A 43 -6.47 -18.13 9.83
C ALA A 43 -5.53 -16.94 9.53
N TYR A 44 -4.30 -17.22 9.10
CA TYR A 44 -3.32 -16.20 8.70
C TYR A 44 -3.69 -15.46 7.40
N ALA A 45 -4.59 -16.03 6.60
CA ALA A 45 -5.07 -15.44 5.36
C ALA A 45 -6.42 -14.73 5.50
N ARG A 46 -7.05 -14.84 6.68
CA ARG A 46 -8.30 -14.12 6.98
C ARG A 46 -7.97 -12.64 7.16
N GLY A 47 -8.64 -11.78 6.39
CA GLY A 47 -8.41 -10.33 6.40
C GLY A 47 -7.51 -9.82 5.27
N ILE A 48 -6.97 -10.72 4.44
CA ILE A 48 -6.39 -10.34 3.15
C ILE A 48 -7.54 -9.93 2.23
N GLU A 49 -7.45 -8.73 1.63
CA GLU A 49 -8.39 -8.33 0.57
C GLU A 49 -8.21 -9.27 -0.63
N THR A 50 -9.30 -9.91 -1.04
CA THR A 50 -9.27 -10.75 -2.24
C THR A 50 -9.15 -9.87 -3.48
N PRO A 51 -8.64 -10.39 -4.59
CA PRO A 51 -8.61 -9.61 -5.83
C PRO A 51 -10.00 -9.15 -6.27
N ASP A 52 -11.04 -9.96 -6.06
CA ASP A 52 -12.44 -9.54 -6.29
C ASP A 52 -12.89 -8.38 -5.39
N ALA A 53 -12.37 -8.28 -4.16
CA ALA A 53 -12.68 -7.16 -3.26
C ALA A 53 -12.11 -5.83 -3.78
N LEU A 54 -11.04 -5.86 -4.58
CA LEU A 54 -10.47 -4.67 -5.23
C LEU A 54 -11.31 -4.18 -6.43
N LYS A 55 -12.34 -4.92 -6.86
CA LYS A 55 -13.33 -4.39 -7.82
C LYS A 55 -14.16 -3.27 -7.21
N ASP A 56 -14.29 -3.21 -5.89
CA ASP A 56 -14.89 -2.08 -5.20
C ASP A 56 -13.88 -0.91 -5.10
N PRO A 57 -14.23 0.29 -5.60
CA PRO A 57 -13.30 1.42 -5.66
C PRO A 57 -12.83 1.88 -4.28
N TYR A 58 -13.69 1.85 -3.27
CA TYR A 58 -13.33 2.34 -1.94
C TYR A 58 -12.50 1.33 -1.16
N ARG A 59 -12.72 0.03 -1.39
CA ARG A 59 -11.84 -1.03 -0.88
C ARG A 59 -10.45 -0.95 -1.49
N ALA A 60 -10.38 -0.76 -2.81
CA ALA A 60 -9.10 -0.55 -3.48
C ALA A 60 -8.38 0.70 -2.95
N LEU A 61 -9.09 1.84 -2.84
CA LEU A 61 -8.51 3.06 -2.28
C LEU A 61 -7.91 2.82 -0.89
N ARG A 62 -8.72 2.25 0.01
CA ARG A 62 -8.31 1.93 1.38
C ARG A 62 -7.07 1.07 1.41
N PHE A 63 -7.05 -0.01 0.61
CA PHE A 63 -5.93 -0.92 0.51
C PHE A 63 -4.63 -0.15 0.19
N TYR A 64 -4.63 0.67 -0.87
CA TYR A 64 -3.43 1.43 -1.26
C TYR A 64 -3.04 2.53 -0.26
N LEU A 65 -4.01 3.19 0.38
CA LEU A 65 -3.72 4.16 1.43
C LEU A 65 -3.14 3.48 2.68
N GLN A 66 -3.55 2.26 3.00
CA GLN A 66 -3.00 1.49 4.10
C GLN A 66 -1.53 1.17 3.86
N PHE A 67 -1.17 0.65 2.67
CA PHE A 67 0.23 0.38 2.32
C PHE A 67 1.12 1.61 2.46
N ARG A 68 0.63 2.75 1.97
CA ARG A 68 1.40 3.99 2.07
C ARG A 68 1.49 4.52 3.49
N SER A 69 0.42 4.39 4.29
CA SER A 69 0.39 4.82 5.69
C SER A 69 1.24 3.94 6.61
N GLY A 70 1.40 2.66 6.27
CA GLY A 70 2.31 1.75 6.96
C GLY A 70 3.79 2.11 6.76
N ASN A 71 4.12 2.74 5.63
CA ASN A 71 5.46 3.26 5.40
C ASN A 71 5.75 4.43 6.36
N ARG A 72 6.45 4.14 7.46
CA ARG A 72 6.92 5.15 8.42
C ARG A 72 8.12 5.97 7.88
N GLY A 73 8.49 5.78 6.62
CA GLY A 73 9.55 6.52 5.94
C GLY A 73 9.14 7.91 5.43
N CYS A 74 10.11 8.60 4.84
CA CYS A 74 9.93 9.88 4.17
C CYS A 74 9.26 9.67 2.80
N ASP A 75 8.18 10.39 2.51
CA ASP A 75 7.49 10.41 1.20
C ASP A 75 8.27 11.15 0.10
N GLY A 76 9.46 11.68 0.42
CA GLY A 76 10.29 12.35 -0.57
C GLY A 76 10.78 11.38 -1.64
N PRO A 77 10.65 11.68 -2.94
CA PRO A 77 11.04 10.78 -4.01
C PRO A 77 12.53 10.42 -3.92
N GLY A 78 12.83 9.12 -3.87
CA GLY A 78 14.19 8.59 -3.75
C GLY A 78 14.87 8.81 -2.40
N CYS A 79 14.15 9.25 -1.36
CA CYS A 79 14.76 9.53 -0.06
C CYS A 79 15.06 8.26 0.74
N GLY A 80 14.08 7.35 0.88
CA GLY A 80 14.22 6.07 1.59
C GLY A 80 14.49 6.16 3.10
N LYS A 81 14.67 7.35 3.67
CA LYS A 81 14.91 7.52 5.11
C LYS A 81 13.71 7.06 5.92
N THR A 82 13.99 6.36 7.01
CA THR A 82 13.06 5.88 8.02
C THR A 82 13.14 6.75 9.28
N VAL A 83 12.19 6.58 10.21
CA VAL A 83 12.23 7.29 11.51
C VAL A 83 13.51 7.01 12.30
N HIS A 84 14.17 5.88 12.06
CA HIS A 84 15.42 5.50 12.75
C HIS A 84 16.66 6.24 12.23
N ASP A 85 16.59 6.83 11.02
CA ASP A 85 17.68 7.63 10.46
C ASP A 85 17.72 9.06 11.03
N LYS A 86 16.73 9.44 11.83
CA LYS A 86 16.60 10.76 12.44
C LYS A 86 17.30 10.77 13.80
N THR A 87 18.10 11.81 14.05
CA THR A 87 18.77 12.00 15.36
C THR A 87 17.82 12.45 16.46
N THR A 88 16.69 13.05 16.11
CA THR A 88 15.69 13.52 17.09
C THR A 88 14.57 12.48 17.25
N PRO A 89 14.03 12.29 18.46
CA PRO A 89 12.92 11.38 18.69
C PRO A 89 11.65 11.78 17.92
N GLY A 90 10.79 10.78 17.67
CA GLY A 90 9.48 10.93 17.03
C GLY A 90 9.48 10.86 15.50
N GLY A 91 8.28 10.82 14.93
CA GLY A 91 8.08 10.70 13.48
C GLY A 91 8.56 11.89 12.65
N PHE A 92 8.48 11.74 11.33
CA PHE A 92 8.67 12.85 10.41
C PHE A 92 7.51 13.85 10.48
N PRO A 93 7.75 15.16 10.32
CA PRO A 93 6.68 16.13 10.23
C PRO A 93 5.78 15.81 9.03
N ARG A 94 4.47 15.87 9.27
CA ARG A 94 3.44 15.65 8.25
C ARG A 94 3.12 16.94 7.51
N CYS A 95 2.65 16.81 6.27
CA CYS A 95 2.09 17.91 5.51
C CYS A 95 0.98 18.59 6.31
N SER A 96 1.09 19.91 6.53
CA SER A 96 0.17 20.65 7.38
C SER A 96 -1.27 20.69 6.84
N THR A 97 -1.44 20.54 5.52
CA THR A 97 -2.75 20.59 4.86
C THR A 97 -3.48 19.24 4.91
N CYS A 98 -2.87 18.17 4.41
CA CYS A 98 -3.54 16.88 4.29
C CYS A 98 -3.25 15.92 5.44
N ARG A 99 -2.17 16.15 6.20
CA ARG A 99 -1.68 15.29 7.30
C ARG A 99 -1.42 13.83 6.92
N ALA A 100 -1.36 13.52 5.63
CA ALA A 100 -1.19 12.16 5.12
C ALA A 100 0.27 11.86 4.76
N ALA A 101 0.92 12.77 4.02
CA ALA A 101 2.33 12.63 3.64
C ALA A 101 3.26 13.19 4.72
N GLN A 102 4.45 12.61 4.86
CA GLN A 102 5.46 13.01 5.85
C GLN A 102 6.86 13.10 5.26
N TYR A 103 7.66 14.04 5.75
CA TYR A 103 8.93 14.37 5.12
C TYR A 103 10.04 14.59 6.15
N CYS A 104 11.23 14.07 5.88
CA CYS A 104 12.39 14.32 6.74
C CYS A 104 12.91 15.77 6.65
N SER A 105 12.56 16.50 5.58
CA SER A 105 13.01 17.86 5.33
C SER A 105 12.06 18.63 4.41
N ARG A 106 12.18 19.96 4.41
CA ARG A 106 11.46 20.82 3.46
C ARG A 106 11.84 20.53 2.00
N VAL A 107 13.09 20.16 1.74
CA VAL A 107 13.57 19.79 0.41
C VAL A 107 12.83 18.57 -0.14
N CYS A 108 12.64 17.53 0.69
CA CYS A 108 11.86 16.36 0.31
C CYS A 108 10.40 16.69 0.03
N GLN A 109 9.79 17.55 0.87
CA GLN A 109 8.43 18.03 0.64
C GLN A 109 8.30 18.79 -0.69
N ASP A 110 9.21 19.73 -0.98
CA ASP A 110 9.16 20.51 -2.21
C ASP A 110 9.43 19.66 -3.47
N ALA A 111 10.25 18.60 -3.34
CA ALA A 111 10.49 17.64 -4.40
C ALA A 111 9.21 16.82 -4.69
N ASP A 112 8.59 16.21 -3.68
CA ASP A 112 7.33 15.45 -3.81
C ASP A 112 6.16 16.34 -4.28
N TRP A 113 6.18 17.63 -3.91
CA TRP A 113 5.18 18.60 -4.37
C TRP A 113 5.16 18.79 -5.89
N ARG A 114 6.32 18.64 -6.56
CA ARG A 114 6.51 18.99 -7.98
C ARG A 114 6.86 17.81 -8.88
N ARG A 115 7.42 16.73 -8.33
CA ARG A 115 7.99 15.61 -9.08
C ARG A 115 7.19 14.32 -8.82
N GLY A 116 7.52 13.27 -9.56
CA GLY A 116 6.85 11.98 -9.52
C GLY A 116 5.76 11.85 -10.58
N ALA A 117 5.28 10.62 -10.80
CA ALA A 117 4.21 10.34 -11.77
C ALA A 117 2.92 11.09 -11.40
N VAL A 118 2.62 11.16 -10.09
CA VAL A 118 1.52 11.97 -9.55
C VAL A 118 2.07 12.85 -8.42
N PRO A 119 2.36 14.14 -8.67
CA PRO A 119 2.91 15.03 -7.64
C PRO A 119 1.95 15.24 -6.47
N HIS A 120 2.46 15.41 -5.25
CA HIS A 120 1.63 15.61 -4.06
C HIS A 120 0.66 16.80 -4.20
N LYS A 121 1.06 17.87 -4.89
CA LYS A 121 0.18 19.02 -5.17
C LYS A 121 -1.15 18.62 -5.80
N ALA A 122 -1.14 17.59 -6.65
CA ALA A 122 -2.31 17.12 -7.38
C ALA A 122 -3.32 16.37 -6.50
N VAL A 123 -2.89 15.88 -5.34
CA VAL A 123 -3.69 15.03 -4.42
C VAL A 123 -3.84 15.60 -3.02
N CYS A 124 -3.03 16.59 -2.62
CA CYS A 124 -3.01 17.13 -1.26
C CYS A 124 -4.40 17.59 -0.80
N ARG A 125 -5.13 18.31 -1.67
CA ARG A 125 -6.49 18.75 -1.38
C ARG A 125 -7.48 17.58 -1.31
N ILE A 126 -7.33 16.61 -2.20
CA ILE A 126 -8.18 15.41 -2.25
C ILE A 126 -8.02 14.60 -0.94
N LEU A 127 -6.79 14.41 -0.48
CA LEU A 127 -6.50 13.74 0.79
C LEU A 127 -7.08 14.51 1.99
N ARG A 128 -6.94 15.84 2.01
CA ARG A 128 -7.56 16.67 3.05
C ARG A 128 -9.08 16.48 3.07
N ASP A 129 -9.71 16.50 1.91
CA ASP A 129 -11.16 16.38 1.78
C ASP A 129 -11.64 14.98 2.21
N LEU A 130 -10.89 13.92 1.85
CA LEU A 130 -11.14 12.55 2.34
C LEU A 130 -11.03 12.44 3.87
N PHE A 131 -9.94 12.96 4.45
CA PHE A 131 -9.71 12.89 5.90
C PHE A 131 -10.56 13.90 6.71
N ALA A 132 -11.38 14.72 6.06
CA ALA A 132 -12.37 15.54 6.74
C ALA A 132 -13.53 14.69 7.30
N PHE A 133 -13.79 13.51 6.71
CA PHE A 133 -14.87 12.62 7.13
C PHE A 133 -14.41 11.18 7.42
N VAL A 134 -13.21 10.78 6.97
CA VAL A 134 -12.60 9.50 7.35
C VAL A 134 -11.54 9.73 8.44
N SER A 135 -11.61 9.01 9.56
CA SER A 135 -10.54 9.07 10.55
C SER A 135 -9.34 8.18 10.14
N PRO A 136 -8.10 8.50 10.53
CA PRO A 136 -6.94 7.65 10.24
C PRO A 136 -7.08 6.20 10.75
N ALA A 137 -7.80 5.99 11.86
CA ALA A 137 -8.07 4.66 12.40
C ALA A 137 -9.00 3.84 11.49
N ASP A 138 -9.89 4.50 10.75
CA ASP A 138 -10.87 3.83 9.89
C ASP A 138 -10.22 3.23 8.64
N ILE A 139 -9.02 3.68 8.24
CA ILE A 139 -8.23 3.05 7.18
C ILE A 139 -8.01 1.55 7.46
N PHE A 140 -7.93 1.15 8.74
CA PHE A 140 -7.73 -0.23 9.15
C PHE A 140 -9.04 -1.03 9.28
N ASN A 141 -10.20 -0.40 9.05
CA ASN A 141 -11.51 -1.05 9.08
C ASN A 141 -12.20 -0.95 7.70
N PRO A 142 -12.19 -2.02 6.88
CA PRO A 142 -12.71 -1.98 5.51
C PRO A 142 -14.16 -1.52 5.42
N ALA A 143 -15.02 -2.08 6.27
CA ALA A 143 -16.45 -1.79 6.24
C ALA A 143 -16.74 -0.34 6.60
N LYS A 144 -16.06 0.19 7.62
CA LYS A 144 -16.27 1.58 8.06
C LYS A 144 -15.73 2.59 7.05
N PHE A 145 -14.55 2.34 6.48
CA PHE A 145 -13.99 3.18 5.43
C PHE A 145 -14.89 3.23 4.19
N GLN A 146 -15.33 2.05 3.72
CA GLN A 146 -16.21 1.93 2.55
C GLN A 146 -17.54 2.65 2.78
N ALA A 147 -18.17 2.44 3.94
CA ALA A 147 -19.41 3.12 4.30
C ALA A 147 -19.26 4.64 4.33
N ALA A 148 -18.19 5.16 4.95
CA ALA A 148 -17.94 6.60 5.00
C ALA A 148 -17.71 7.20 3.60
N CYS A 149 -16.95 6.55 2.73
CA CYS A 149 -16.75 7.01 1.36
C CYS A 149 -18.06 7.02 0.55
N ALA A 150 -18.90 5.99 0.74
CA ALA A 150 -20.19 5.89 0.08
C ALA A 150 -21.18 6.96 0.56
N GLU A 151 -21.28 7.17 1.88
CA GLU A 151 -22.16 8.17 2.50
C GLU A 151 -21.83 9.59 2.03
N HIS A 152 -20.54 9.90 1.90
CA HIS A 152 -20.07 11.21 1.42
C HIS A 152 -19.97 11.31 -0.10
N ALA A 153 -20.43 10.31 -0.85
CA ALA A 153 -20.35 10.23 -2.31
C ALA A 153 -18.96 10.62 -2.84
N PHE A 154 -17.91 10.06 -2.23
CA PHE A 154 -16.54 10.44 -2.55
C PHE A 154 -16.22 10.18 -4.04
N PRO A 155 -15.81 11.19 -4.83
CA PRO A 155 -15.74 11.05 -6.27
C PRO A 155 -14.79 9.93 -6.73
N LEU A 156 -15.24 9.07 -7.65
CA LEU A 156 -14.40 7.98 -8.17
C LEU A 156 -13.16 8.48 -8.92
N ALA A 157 -13.24 9.64 -9.57
CA ALA A 157 -12.05 10.26 -10.18
C ALA A 157 -10.99 10.66 -9.13
N HIS A 158 -11.41 10.96 -7.89
CA HIS A 158 -10.49 11.17 -6.78
C HIS A 158 -9.89 9.84 -6.31
N VAL A 159 -10.69 8.77 -6.26
CA VAL A 159 -10.21 7.41 -5.97
C VAL A 159 -9.08 7.01 -6.92
N ASP A 160 -9.31 7.09 -8.23
CA ASP A 160 -8.33 6.74 -9.26
C ASP A 160 -7.01 7.50 -9.07
N LYS A 161 -7.12 8.81 -8.83
CA LYS A 161 -5.96 9.69 -8.66
C LYS A 161 -5.19 9.42 -7.37
N LEU A 162 -5.89 9.11 -6.28
CA LEU A 162 -5.26 8.75 -5.01
C LEU A 162 -4.56 7.40 -5.09
N ILE A 163 -5.13 6.41 -5.77
CA ILE A 163 -4.50 5.11 -5.99
C ILE A 163 -3.23 5.28 -6.84
N SER A 164 -3.32 6.06 -7.91
CA SER A 164 -2.16 6.38 -8.75
C SER A 164 -1.07 7.10 -7.98
N TRP A 165 -1.42 8.06 -7.12
CA TRP A 165 -0.44 8.67 -6.22
C TRP A 165 0.15 7.66 -5.24
N ALA A 166 -0.67 6.88 -4.54
CA ALA A 166 -0.24 5.93 -3.53
C ALA A 166 0.75 4.89 -4.09
N THR A 167 0.64 4.58 -5.38
CA THR A 167 1.48 3.61 -6.10
C THR A 167 2.54 4.25 -6.98
N GLU A 168 2.80 5.56 -6.87
CA GLU A 168 3.78 6.27 -7.71
C GLU A 168 3.52 6.10 -9.23
N GLY A 169 2.26 5.98 -9.63
CA GLY A 169 1.83 5.80 -11.01
C GLY A 169 1.85 4.35 -11.50
N LYS A 170 2.24 3.38 -10.67
CA LYS A 170 2.32 1.96 -11.06
C LYS A 170 0.94 1.31 -11.16
N CYS A 171 -0.06 1.85 -10.47
CA CYS A 171 -1.46 1.46 -10.59
C CYS A 171 -2.27 2.67 -11.05
N ALA A 172 -3.04 2.53 -12.14
CA ALA A 172 -3.88 3.60 -12.66
C ALA A 172 -5.26 3.01 -12.98
N PRO A 173 -6.08 2.73 -11.96
CA PRO A 173 -7.43 2.24 -12.19
C PRO A 173 -8.29 3.34 -12.81
N ASN A 174 -9.43 2.93 -13.37
CA ASN A 174 -10.37 3.81 -14.03
C ASN A 174 -11.80 3.57 -13.53
N TYR A 175 -11.98 3.55 -12.21
CA TYR A 175 -13.29 3.37 -11.59
C TYR A 175 -14.27 4.46 -12.02
N ALA A 176 -13.78 5.68 -12.28
CA ALA A 176 -14.63 6.79 -12.75
C ALA A 176 -15.34 6.52 -14.08
N SER A 177 -14.79 5.64 -14.93
CA SER A 177 -15.41 5.27 -16.21
C SER A 177 -16.54 4.24 -16.08
N GLY A 178 -16.68 3.60 -14.91
CA GLY A 178 -17.60 2.48 -14.70
C GLY A 178 -17.17 1.17 -15.38
N VAL A 179 -16.00 1.13 -16.02
CA VAL A 179 -15.43 -0.09 -16.58
C VAL A 179 -14.91 -0.98 -15.44
N GLU A 180 -15.27 -2.27 -15.47
CA GLU A 180 -14.75 -3.25 -14.53
C GLU A 180 -13.22 -3.31 -14.66
N GLN A 181 -12.52 -3.17 -13.53
CA GLN A 181 -11.06 -3.18 -13.53
C GLN A 181 -10.56 -4.62 -13.70
N PRO A 182 -9.72 -4.91 -14.71
CA PRO A 182 -9.12 -6.22 -14.81
C PRO A 182 -8.13 -6.42 -13.66
N LEU A 183 -8.00 -7.67 -13.21
CA LEU A 183 -7.19 -8.06 -12.05
C LEU A 183 -5.73 -7.63 -12.17
N ASP A 184 -5.24 -7.57 -13.41
CA ASP A 184 -3.91 -7.10 -13.74
C ASP A 184 -3.73 -5.63 -13.35
N VAL A 185 -4.72 -4.73 -13.30
CA VAL A 185 -4.50 -3.33 -12.86
C VAL A 185 -3.89 -3.26 -11.46
N HIS A 186 -4.18 -4.24 -10.61
CA HIS A 186 -3.62 -4.36 -9.27
C HIS A 186 -2.30 -5.14 -9.21
N TRP A 187 -1.70 -5.52 -10.35
CA TRP A 187 -0.53 -6.40 -10.47
C TRP A 187 0.72 -5.88 -9.77
N PHE A 188 0.90 -4.56 -9.62
CA PHE A 188 2.00 -3.99 -8.84
C PHE A 188 1.97 -4.48 -7.37
N VAL A 189 0.76 -4.82 -6.94
CA VAL A 189 0.34 -5.80 -5.91
C VAL A 189 1.24 -6.99 -5.67
N MET A 190 1.81 -7.52 -6.75
CA MET A 190 2.14 -8.93 -6.93
C MET A 190 3.59 -9.13 -7.45
N GLU A 191 4.11 -8.27 -8.32
CA GLU A 191 5.32 -8.59 -9.14
C GLU A 191 6.70 -8.57 -8.47
N GLU A 192 6.94 -7.89 -7.35
CA GLU A 192 8.26 -7.98 -6.68
C GLU A 192 8.64 -9.44 -6.30
N ALA A 193 7.69 -10.37 -6.34
CA ALA A 193 7.92 -11.80 -6.12
C ALA A 193 8.59 -12.53 -7.31
N VAL A 194 8.51 -12.03 -8.54
CA VAL A 194 9.02 -12.75 -9.74
C VAL A 194 10.50 -12.47 -10.00
N ALA A 195 11.07 -11.37 -9.47
CA ALA A 195 12.48 -11.03 -9.66
C ALA A 195 13.47 -11.90 -8.84
N LEU A 196 12.97 -12.80 -7.98
CA LEU A 196 13.80 -13.76 -7.21
C LEU A 196 14.28 -14.97 -8.04
N ASP A 197 13.85 -15.09 -9.31
CA ASP A 197 14.18 -16.24 -10.16
C ASP A 197 15.48 -16.06 -10.98
N ARG A 198 16.20 -14.94 -10.79
CA ARG A 198 17.59 -14.84 -11.29
C ARG A 198 18.53 -15.41 -10.23
N PRO A 199 19.17 -16.58 -10.48
CA PRO A 199 20.20 -17.07 -9.58
C PRO A 199 21.31 -16.02 -9.43
N PRO A 200 21.86 -15.83 -8.22
CA PRO A 200 22.98 -14.92 -8.02
C PRO A 200 24.13 -15.31 -8.97
N PRO A 201 24.88 -14.34 -9.54
CA PRO A 201 26.00 -14.66 -10.41
C PRO A 201 26.97 -15.58 -9.67
N GLU A 202 27.29 -16.72 -10.28
CA GLU A 202 28.22 -17.68 -9.69
C GLU A 202 29.53 -16.98 -9.31
N PRO A 203 30.10 -17.26 -8.12
CA PRO A 203 31.38 -16.70 -7.76
C PRO A 203 32.42 -17.19 -8.77
N THR A 204 32.97 -16.26 -9.57
CA THR A 204 34.08 -16.54 -10.48
C THR A 204 35.20 -17.21 -9.70
N SER A 205 35.39 -18.50 -9.94
CA SER A 205 36.48 -19.27 -9.35
C SER A 205 37.79 -18.61 -9.78
N ARG A 206 38.52 -18.09 -8.79
CA ARG A 206 39.91 -17.64 -8.99
C ARG A 206 40.69 -18.85 -9.51
N ARG A 207 41.06 -18.80 -10.80
CA ARG A 207 42.18 -19.56 -11.33
C ARG A 207 43.41 -19.25 -10.46
N GLN A 208 43.84 -20.21 -9.66
CA GLN A 208 45.20 -20.21 -9.16
C GLN A 208 46.10 -20.60 -10.33
N ALA A 209 46.86 -19.62 -10.80
CA ALA A 209 47.96 -19.80 -11.72
C ALA A 209 49.03 -20.69 -11.07
N ARG A 210 49.59 -21.58 -11.89
CA ARG A 210 50.95 -22.12 -11.70
C ARG A 210 51.96 -21.10 -12.21
#